data_AF-A0A8D4VQT1-F1
#
_entry.id   AF-A0A8D4VQT1-F1
#
_cell.length_a   1.000
_cell.length_b   1.000
_cell.length_c   1.000
_cell.angle_alpha   90.00
_cell.angle_beta   90.00
_cell.angle_gamma   90.00
#
_symmetry.space_group_name_H-M   'P 1'
#
loop_
_entity.id
_entity.type
_entity.pdbx_description
1 polymer ?
#
loop_
_entity_poly.entity_id
_entity_poly.type
_entity_poly.pdbx_seq_one_letter_code
_entity_poly.pdbx_strand_id
1 'polypeptide(L)'
;MADFILIDGDKATFLPTFGAAVVTVQPGDLKASGPATLNGKKVCVDGDETQVSVPGCSYLTPQYSIPGTGTLKIASLAVDQKATKTNSGGKAVLLKGAATFTAKFEVQSPAQQPPPGPGSPIPDPTPQYSGFGMFTTTNTLFQGT
;
A
#
# COMPACT_ATOMS: atom_id res chain seq x y z
N MET A 1 15.74 -17.24 -2.36
CA MET A 1 14.73 -18.04 -1.64
C MET A 1 13.45 -17.91 -2.42
N ALA A 2 12.69 -18.99 -2.62
CA ALA A 2 11.43 -18.91 -3.35
C ALA A 2 10.33 -18.41 -2.42
N ASP A 3 9.49 -17.50 -2.89
CA ASP A 3 8.39 -16.90 -2.11
C ASP A 3 7.09 -16.94 -2.90
N PHE A 4 5.94 -16.85 -2.22
CA PHE A 4 4.64 -16.99 -2.84
C PHE A 4 4.38 -15.89 -3.85
N ILE A 5 3.96 -16.29 -5.05
CA ILE A 5 3.61 -15.37 -6.12
C ILE A 5 2.26 -14.73 -5.81
N LEU A 6 2.18 -13.41 -5.95
CA LEU A 6 0.93 -12.66 -5.80
C LEU A 6 0.02 -12.86 -7.00
N ILE A 7 -1.27 -13.01 -6.73
CA ILE A 7 -2.30 -13.25 -7.72
C ILE A 7 -3.44 -12.25 -7.60
N ASP A 8 -4.29 -12.21 -8.62
CA ASP A 8 -5.46 -11.35 -8.69
C ASP A 8 -6.37 -11.52 -7.45
N GLY A 9 -6.70 -10.40 -6.83
CA GLY A 9 -7.52 -10.34 -5.61
C GLY A 9 -6.74 -10.57 -4.30
N ASP A 10 -5.42 -10.71 -4.35
CA ASP A 10 -4.59 -10.61 -3.15
C ASP A 10 -4.62 -9.18 -2.59
N LYS A 11 -4.25 -9.03 -1.31
CA LYS A 11 -4.43 -7.76 -0.59
C LYS A 11 -3.10 -7.13 -0.19
N ALA A 12 -3.01 -5.82 -0.37
CA ALA A 12 -1.96 -4.97 0.18
C ALA A 12 -2.43 -4.41 1.53
N THR A 13 -1.87 -4.92 2.62
CA THR A 13 -2.19 -4.50 3.97
C THR A 13 -1.23 -3.39 4.39
N PHE A 14 -1.73 -2.16 4.51
CA PHE A 14 -0.97 -1.01 4.98
C PHE A 14 -0.87 -1.02 6.51
N LEU A 15 0.25 -0.56 7.07
CA LEU A 15 0.38 -0.33 8.51
C LEU A 15 -0.22 1.04 8.86
N PRO A 16 -0.94 1.18 9.98
CA PRO A 16 -1.61 2.44 10.35
C PRO A 16 -0.64 3.59 10.66
N THR A 17 0.62 3.29 10.97
CA THR A 17 1.62 4.28 11.34
C THR A 17 2.36 4.82 10.12
N PHE A 18 2.11 6.07 9.77
CA PHE A 18 2.73 6.81 8.68
C PHE A 18 3.55 7.98 9.24
N GLY A 19 4.76 7.68 9.72
CA GLY A 19 5.59 8.66 10.43
C GLY A 19 4.89 9.12 11.72
N ALA A 20 4.57 10.41 11.81
CA ALA A 20 3.83 10.99 12.94
C ALA A 20 2.29 10.88 12.80
N ALA A 21 1.81 10.47 11.62
CA ALA A 21 0.38 10.30 11.37
C ALA A 21 -0.08 8.86 11.67
N VAL A 22 -1.26 8.76 12.27
CA VAL A 22 -2.00 7.52 12.40
C VAL A 22 -3.14 7.55 11.40
N VAL A 23 -3.08 6.65 10.42
CA VAL A 23 -4.06 6.51 9.34
C VAL A 23 -4.95 5.32 9.64
N THR A 24 -6.26 5.50 9.48
CA THR A 24 -7.24 4.42 9.44
C THR A 24 -7.10 3.70 8.10
N VAL A 25 -6.18 2.75 8.05
CA VAL A 25 -5.85 1.99 6.86
C VAL A 25 -6.95 1.01 6.47
N GLN A 26 -7.12 0.81 5.16
CA GLN A 26 -7.93 -0.26 4.62
C GLN A 26 -7.06 -1.10 3.66
N PRO A 27 -7.27 -2.42 3.58
CA PRO A 27 -6.55 -3.25 2.63
C PRO A 27 -6.83 -2.79 1.20
N GLY A 28 -5.77 -2.65 0.39
CA GLY A 28 -5.91 -2.41 -1.05
C GLY A 28 -5.99 -3.73 -1.80
N ASP A 29 -6.84 -3.81 -2.82
CA ASP A 29 -6.88 -4.98 -3.69
C ASP A 29 -5.83 -4.88 -4.79
N LEU A 30 -5.04 -5.94 -4.95
CA LEU A 30 -4.11 -6.09 -6.07
C LEU A 30 -4.86 -6.58 -7.31
N LYS A 31 -4.64 -5.88 -8.42
CA LYS A 31 -5.17 -6.24 -9.73
C LYS A 31 -4.04 -6.74 -10.61
N ALA A 32 -4.13 -7.99 -11.01
CA ALA A 32 -3.09 -8.62 -11.81
C ALA A 32 -3.27 -8.31 -13.31
N SER A 33 -2.22 -7.82 -13.95
CA SER A 33 -2.18 -7.60 -15.40
C SER A 33 -1.37 -8.64 -16.17
N GLY A 34 -0.67 -9.53 -15.47
CA GLY A 34 0.18 -10.56 -16.09
C GLY A 34 -0.61 -11.54 -16.98
N PRO A 35 -0.01 -12.03 -18.08
CA PRO A 35 -0.66 -13.01 -18.96
C PRO A 35 -0.66 -14.42 -18.35
N ALA A 36 0.27 -14.73 -17.44
CA ALA A 36 0.22 -16.00 -16.72
C ALA A 36 -0.97 -16.04 -15.77
N THR A 37 -1.64 -17.19 -15.76
CA THR A 37 -2.69 -17.51 -14.80
C THR A 37 -2.25 -18.64 -13.90
N LEU A 38 -2.73 -18.58 -12.67
CA LEU A 38 -2.44 -19.48 -11.60
C LEU A 38 -3.78 -19.87 -10.98
N ASN A 39 -4.18 -21.12 -11.21
CA ASN A 39 -5.48 -21.63 -10.80
C ASN A 39 -6.67 -20.77 -11.27
N GLY A 40 -6.59 -20.24 -12.50
CA GLY A 40 -7.61 -19.37 -13.09
C GLY A 40 -7.52 -17.88 -12.69
N LYS A 41 -6.66 -17.51 -11.74
CA LYS A 41 -6.38 -16.12 -11.36
C LYS A 41 -5.14 -15.59 -12.06
N LYS A 42 -5.11 -14.33 -12.47
CA LYS A 42 -3.92 -13.75 -13.10
C LYS A 42 -2.81 -13.54 -12.08
N VAL A 43 -1.55 -13.60 -12.53
CA VAL A 43 -0.38 -13.32 -11.70
C VAL A 43 -0.07 -11.82 -11.71
N CYS A 44 0.17 -11.24 -10.54
CA CYS A 44 0.61 -9.86 -10.41
C CYS A 44 2.04 -9.73 -10.92
N VAL A 45 2.29 -8.69 -11.71
CA VAL A 45 3.59 -8.38 -12.30
C VAL A 45 4.02 -6.96 -11.97
N ASP A 46 5.29 -6.67 -12.16
CA ASP A 46 5.87 -5.34 -11.97
C ASP A 46 5.06 -4.23 -12.67
N GLY A 47 4.65 -3.25 -11.88
CA GLY A 47 3.77 -2.15 -12.26
C GLY A 47 2.32 -2.32 -11.78
N ASP A 48 1.88 -3.52 -11.38
CA ASP A 48 0.53 -3.75 -10.84
C ASP A 48 0.35 -3.09 -9.46
N GLU A 49 1.43 -2.97 -8.69
CA GLU A 49 1.43 -2.27 -7.41
C GLU A 49 1.05 -0.80 -7.52
N THR A 50 1.32 -0.16 -8.67
CA THR A 50 0.98 1.25 -8.93
C THR A 50 -0.53 1.47 -9.08
N GLN A 51 -1.29 0.41 -9.35
CA GLN A 51 -2.75 0.45 -9.44
C GLN A 51 -3.41 0.40 -8.06
N VAL A 52 -2.66 0.00 -7.02
CA VAL A 52 -3.18 -0.05 -5.64
C VAL A 52 -3.33 1.37 -5.12
N SER A 53 -4.59 1.80 -5.00
CA SER A 53 -4.96 3.11 -4.48
C SER A 53 -6.19 2.95 -3.58
N VAL A 54 -6.04 3.30 -2.30
CA VAL A 54 -7.11 3.21 -1.31
C VAL A 54 -7.49 4.63 -0.86
N PRO A 55 -8.48 5.27 -1.52
CA PRO A 55 -8.94 6.60 -1.16
C PRO A 55 -9.83 6.58 0.08
N GLY A 56 -10.04 7.75 0.69
CA GLY A 56 -10.97 7.90 1.80
C GLY A 56 -10.44 7.41 3.15
N CYS A 57 -9.13 7.17 3.26
CA CYS A 57 -8.50 6.82 4.53
C CYS A 57 -8.41 8.08 5.41
N SER A 58 -9.01 8.03 6.58
CA SER A 58 -8.92 9.12 7.56
C SER A 58 -7.57 9.07 8.26
N TYR A 59 -7.03 10.21 8.63
CA TYR A 59 -5.79 10.28 9.40
C TYR A 59 -5.84 11.36 10.46
N LEU A 60 -5.04 11.17 11.50
CA LEU A 60 -4.86 12.11 12.60
C LEU A 60 -3.40 12.09 13.04
N THR A 61 -3.00 13.13 13.74
CA THR A 61 -1.69 13.18 14.41
C THR A 61 -1.90 13.56 15.88
N PRO A 62 -0.90 13.41 16.76
CA PRO A 62 -0.99 13.88 18.14
C PRO A 62 -1.34 15.38 18.25
N GLN A 63 -0.96 16.19 17.26
CA GLN A 63 -1.22 17.64 17.24
C GLN A 63 -2.52 18.00 16.49
N TYR A 64 -2.86 17.25 15.45
CA TYR A 64 -4.00 17.48 14.57
C TYR A 64 -5.09 16.42 14.85
N SER A 65 -5.90 16.67 15.88
CA SER A 65 -6.90 15.71 16.36
C SER A 65 -8.21 15.69 15.55
N ILE A 66 -8.47 16.70 14.72
CA ILE A 66 -9.60 16.71 13.78
C ILE A 66 -9.17 15.89 12.55
N PRO A 67 -9.82 14.75 12.25
CA PRO A 67 -9.35 13.85 11.21
C PRO A 67 -9.35 14.50 9.83
N GLY A 68 -8.22 14.36 9.13
CA GLY A 68 -8.14 14.62 7.69
C GLY A 68 -8.47 13.38 6.89
N THR A 69 -8.42 13.49 5.57
CA THR A 69 -8.60 12.36 4.65
C THR A 69 -7.52 12.36 3.57
N GLY A 70 -7.21 11.19 3.08
CA GLY A 70 -6.23 11.02 2.02
C GLY A 70 -6.35 9.68 1.32
N THR A 71 -5.36 9.40 0.48
CA THR A 71 -5.27 8.19 -0.32
C THR A 71 -4.00 7.44 -0.01
N LEU A 72 -4.10 6.16 0.32
CA LEU A 72 -2.96 5.26 0.46
C LEU A 72 -2.56 4.71 -0.90
N LYS A 73 -1.26 4.71 -1.17
CA LYS A 73 -0.65 4.14 -2.38
C LYS A 73 0.64 3.41 -2.02
N ILE A 74 1.03 2.48 -2.87
CA ILE A 74 2.35 1.85 -2.79
C ILE A 74 3.36 2.78 -3.47
N ALA A 75 4.41 3.16 -2.75
CA ALA A 75 5.45 4.06 -3.26
C ALA A 75 6.59 3.28 -3.91
N SER A 76 7.04 2.20 -3.26
CA SER A 76 8.07 1.30 -3.79
C SER A 76 7.98 -0.07 -3.14
N LEU A 77 8.30 -1.09 -3.93
CA LEU A 77 8.41 -2.48 -3.44
C LEU A 77 9.77 -2.73 -2.81
N ALA A 78 9.81 -3.66 -1.87
CA ALA A 78 11.05 -4.21 -1.37
C ALA A 78 11.69 -5.15 -2.41
N VAL A 79 13.00 -5.37 -2.30
CA VAL A 79 13.76 -6.18 -3.27
C VAL A 79 13.28 -7.64 -3.34
N ASP A 80 12.75 -8.16 -2.24
CA ASP A 80 12.23 -9.53 -2.11
C ASP A 80 10.76 -9.66 -2.52
N GLN A 81 10.10 -8.56 -2.87
CA GLN A 81 8.74 -8.54 -3.41
C GLN A 81 8.71 -8.53 -4.94
N LYS A 82 9.87 -8.54 -5.58
CA LYS A 82 10.04 -8.61 -7.03
C LYS A 82 10.88 -9.82 -7.39
N ALA A 83 10.32 -10.73 -8.18
CA ALA A 83 11.06 -11.89 -8.65
C ALA A 83 12.21 -11.49 -9.57
N THR A 84 13.34 -12.19 -9.45
CA THR A 84 14.54 -11.92 -10.26
C THR A 84 14.66 -12.87 -11.45
N LYS A 85 14.09 -14.07 -11.35
CA LYS A 85 14.14 -15.12 -12.37
C LYS A 85 12.75 -15.44 -12.92
N THR A 86 11.71 -15.34 -12.09
CA THR A 86 10.35 -15.64 -12.50
C THR A 86 9.71 -14.43 -13.20
N ASN A 87 9.47 -14.56 -14.50
CA ASN A 87 8.84 -13.54 -15.32
C ASN A 87 7.53 -14.04 -15.94
N SER A 88 6.58 -13.14 -16.12
CA SER A 88 5.30 -13.37 -16.80
C SER A 88 5.05 -12.22 -17.78
N GLY A 89 4.88 -12.54 -19.06
CA GLY A 89 4.69 -11.52 -20.11
C GLY A 89 5.86 -10.56 -20.26
N GLY A 90 7.08 -10.99 -19.96
CA GLY A 90 8.28 -10.15 -20.03
C GLY A 90 8.50 -9.23 -18.82
N LYS A 91 7.65 -9.32 -17.78
CA LYS A 91 7.79 -8.59 -16.53
C LYS A 91 8.05 -9.53 -15.36
N ALA A 92 8.81 -9.06 -14.37
CA ALA A 92 8.99 -9.79 -13.12
C ALA A 92 7.65 -9.98 -12.41
N VAL A 93 7.42 -11.18 -11.87
CA VAL A 93 6.24 -11.44 -11.04
C VAL A 93 6.43 -10.80 -9.66
N LEU A 94 5.34 -10.35 -9.06
CA LEU A 94 5.36 -9.86 -7.69
C LEU A 94 5.29 -11.04 -6.72
N LEU A 95 6.12 -10.96 -5.69
CA LEU A 95 6.20 -11.94 -4.62
C LEU A 95 5.65 -11.33 -3.34
N LYS A 96 5.12 -12.17 -2.46
CA LYS A 96 4.69 -11.74 -1.12
C LYS A 96 5.82 -11.01 -0.38
N GLY A 97 7.03 -11.55 -0.45
CA GLY A 97 8.19 -11.07 0.29
C GLY A 97 8.04 -11.32 1.79
N ALA A 98 9.18 -11.32 2.49
CA ALA A 98 9.19 -11.24 3.95
C ALA A 98 9.23 -9.78 4.42
N ALA A 99 9.76 -8.87 3.60
CA ALA A 99 9.85 -7.46 3.90
C ALA A 99 8.56 -6.69 3.59
N THR A 100 8.50 -5.47 4.11
CA THR A 100 7.41 -4.53 3.88
C THR A 100 7.72 -3.61 2.70
N PHE A 101 6.73 -3.33 1.85
CA PHE A 101 6.82 -2.28 0.83
C PHE A 101 6.74 -0.90 1.50
N THR A 102 7.31 0.11 0.83
CA THR A 102 7.12 1.50 1.22
C THR A 102 5.75 1.97 0.73
N ALA A 103 4.91 2.42 1.65
CA ALA A 103 3.64 3.04 1.36
C ALA A 103 3.75 4.56 1.44
N LYS A 104 2.92 5.25 0.67
CA LYS A 104 2.72 6.69 0.78
C LYS A 104 1.25 6.99 1.03
N PHE A 105 0.99 7.94 1.90
CA PHE A 105 -0.32 8.51 2.14
C PHE A 105 -0.32 9.93 1.59
N GLU A 106 -1.12 10.17 0.56
CA GLU A 106 -1.29 11.48 -0.06
C GLU A 106 -2.50 12.17 0.58
N VAL A 107 -2.25 13.30 1.26
CA VAL A 107 -3.29 14.07 1.94
C VAL A 107 -4.17 14.77 0.89
N GLN A 108 -5.48 14.56 0.97
CA GLN A 108 -6.47 15.24 0.14
C GLN A 108 -7.17 16.35 0.92
N SER A 109 -7.50 16.07 2.18
CA SER A 109 -8.02 17.03 3.15
C SER A 109 -7.14 16.97 4.40
N PRO A 110 -6.41 18.04 4.75
CA PRO A 110 -5.51 18.01 5.89
C PRO A 110 -6.24 17.85 7.22
N ALA A 111 -5.65 17.07 8.12
CA ALA A 111 -6.07 17.02 9.51
C ALA A 111 -5.93 18.41 10.14
N GLN A 112 -6.75 18.73 11.14
CA GLN A 112 -6.76 20.06 11.74
C GLN A 112 -6.54 20.01 13.24
N GLN A 113 -5.86 21.03 13.76
CA GLN A 113 -5.67 21.23 15.18
C GLN A 113 -6.86 22.04 15.69
N PRO A 114 -7.57 21.58 16.74
CA PRO A 114 -8.60 22.38 17.38
C PRO A 114 -8.04 23.73 17.85
N PRO A 115 -8.74 24.85 17.59
CA PRO A 115 -8.25 26.16 17.99
C PRO A 115 -8.23 26.27 19.52
N PRO A 116 -7.16 26.84 20.13
CA PRO A 116 -7.09 27.05 21.58
C PRO A 116 -8.02 28.17 22.10
N GLY A 117 -8.83 28.80 21.23
CA GLY A 117 -9.73 29.91 21.54
C GLY A 117 -10.68 30.22 20.37
N PRO A 118 -11.29 31.42 20.29
CA PRO A 118 -12.12 31.83 19.16
C PRO A 118 -11.26 32.12 17.92
N GLY A 119 -10.81 31.06 17.25
CA GLY A 119 -10.03 31.12 16.01
C GLY A 119 -10.40 29.96 15.08
N SER A 120 -9.93 30.02 13.84
CA SER A 120 -10.11 28.91 12.89
C SER A 120 -9.17 27.74 13.23
N PRO A 121 -9.58 26.48 12.98
CA PRO A 121 -8.69 25.33 13.09
C PRO A 121 -7.45 25.49 12.20
N ILE A 122 -6.30 25.01 12.66
CA ILE A 122 -5.03 25.10 11.93
C ILE A 122 -4.83 23.79 11.16
N PRO A 123 -4.80 23.80 9.81
CA PRO A 123 -4.52 22.59 9.03
C PRO A 123 -3.09 22.11 9.19
N ASP A 124 -2.91 20.80 9.09
CA ASP A 124 -1.64 20.13 8.94
C ASP A 124 -0.98 20.56 7.61
N PRO A 125 0.23 21.14 7.65
CA PRO A 125 0.94 21.57 6.46
C PRO A 125 1.57 20.41 5.67
N THR A 126 1.53 19.18 6.20
CA THR A 126 2.19 18.01 5.61
C THR A 126 1.33 17.45 4.46
N PRO A 127 1.79 17.51 3.19
CA PRO A 127 0.97 17.07 2.06
C PRO A 127 1.01 15.54 1.86
N GLN A 128 2.00 14.87 2.42
CA GLN A 128 2.16 13.42 2.28
C GLN A 128 2.92 12.83 3.46
N TYR A 129 2.57 11.59 3.81
CA TYR A 129 3.29 10.80 4.80
C TYR A 129 3.81 9.50 4.19
N SER A 130 4.95 9.02 4.69
CA SER A 130 5.51 7.73 4.32
C SER A 130 5.26 6.71 5.42
N GLY A 131 5.00 5.48 5.02
CA GLY A 131 4.76 4.36 5.91
C GLY A 131 5.16 3.06 5.25
N PHE A 132 4.69 1.95 5.80
CA PHE A 132 5.01 0.62 5.30
C PHE A 132 3.75 -0.23 5.17
N GLY A 133 3.83 -1.28 4.38
CA GLY A 133 2.78 -2.28 4.27
C GLY A 133 3.33 -3.63 3.83
N MET A 134 2.48 -4.64 3.85
CA MET A 134 2.84 -6.01 3.49
C MET A 134 1.78 -6.63 2.60
N PHE A 135 2.19 -7.54 1.72
CA PHE A 135 1.25 -8.28 0.91
C PHE A 135 0.69 -9.49 1.66
N THR A 136 -0.59 -9.71 1.48
CA THR A 136 -1.32 -10.88 1.97
C THR A 136 -1.83 -11.63 0.77
N THR A 137 -1.23 -12.80 0.53
CA THR A 137 -1.61 -13.68 -0.56
C THR A 137 -2.46 -14.84 -0.08
N THR A 138 -3.41 -15.23 -0.91
CA THR A 138 -4.19 -16.46 -0.75
C THR A 138 -3.51 -17.67 -1.39
N ASN A 139 -2.46 -17.47 -2.19
CA ASN A 139 -1.66 -18.53 -2.79
C ASN A 139 -0.68 -19.13 -1.78
N THR A 140 -0.85 -20.42 -1.47
CA THR A 140 0.03 -21.18 -0.57
C THR A 140 0.82 -22.29 -1.26
N LEU A 141 0.73 -22.39 -2.60
CA LEU A 141 1.27 -23.52 -3.35
C LEU A 141 2.41 -23.12 -4.28
N PHE A 142 2.31 -21.96 -4.92
CA PHE A 142 3.23 -21.58 -5.98
C PHE A 142 4.20 -20.50 -5.53
N GLN A 143 5.48 -20.77 -5.72
CA GLN A 143 6.57 -19.88 -5.34
C GLN A 143 7.40 -19.46 -6.55
N GLY A 144 7.98 -18.26 -6.50
CA GLY A 144 8.88 -17.69 -7.51
C GLY A 144 10.18 -17.19 -6.88
N THR A 145 11.20 -16.96 -7.71
CA THR A 145 12.54 -16.45 -7.31
C THR A 145 12.98 -15.31 -8.19
#